data_AF-A0A812K8L8-F1
#
_entry.id   AF-A0A812K8L8-F1
#
_cell.length_a   1.000
_cell.length_b   1.000
_cell.length_c   1.000
_cell.angle_alpha   90.00
_cell.angle_beta   90.00
_cell.angle_gamma   90.00
#
_symmetry.space_group_name_H-M   'P 1'
#
loop_
_entity.id
_entity.type
_entity.pdbx_description
1 polymer ?
#
loop_
_entity_poly.entity_id
_entity_poly.type
_entity_poly.pdbx_seq_one_letter_code
_entity_poly.pdbx_strand_id
1 'polypeptide(L)'
;MQTARCSVAVSGRQTRLIEPPHRLQRCVPSRVTQKQLVVPKPYSRWLFYSCGQFSMMTAGAAVHRRWGCCCLGFLVCLAGLNYWRDPTFGLRRYTDMAAVSITVMYHMCVALGIVGAGINASLAALWCPPLRPLMGAGPSVPALGPAGYALLTFAFVAMYMRARHHASRKEFHISTPWHLGVHLLGNLGNLMLYPGLRPN
;
A
#
# COMPACT_ATOMS: atom_id res chain seq x y z
N MET A 1 40.47 -33.41 51.47
CA MET A 1 40.25 -31.94 51.42
C MET A 1 38.82 -31.68 51.01
N GLN A 2 37.97 -31.40 51.99
CA GLN A 2 36.58 -30.98 51.81
C GLN A 2 36.54 -29.46 51.93
N THR A 3 36.01 -28.77 50.92
CA THR A 3 35.62 -27.36 51.04
C THR A 3 34.11 -27.26 50.92
N ALA A 4 33.52 -26.77 52.00
CA ALA A 4 32.10 -26.59 52.21
C ALA A 4 31.71 -25.11 52.08
N ARG A 5 30.39 -24.89 51.93
CA ARG A 5 29.62 -23.63 52.08
C ARG A 5 29.63 -22.73 50.84
N CYS A 6 28.56 -22.03 50.48
CA CYS A 6 27.49 -21.47 51.31
C CYS A 6 26.19 -21.32 50.49
N SER A 7 25.09 -21.90 50.97
CA SER A 7 23.74 -21.64 50.47
C SER A 7 23.21 -20.36 51.14
N VAL A 8 22.88 -19.34 50.34
CA VAL A 8 22.18 -18.15 50.83
C VAL A 8 20.68 -18.37 50.62
N ALA A 9 19.97 -18.60 51.72
CA ALA A 9 18.52 -18.57 51.78
C ALA A 9 18.04 -17.12 51.70
N VAL A 10 17.35 -16.76 50.61
CA VAL A 10 16.63 -15.47 50.52
C VAL A 10 15.24 -15.67 51.14
N SER A 11 15.12 -15.14 52.35
CA SER A 11 13.91 -15.08 53.16
C SER A 11 12.93 -14.05 52.61
N GLY A 12 11.72 -14.53 52.28
CA GLY A 12 10.44 -13.92 52.60
C GLY A 12 10.25 -12.41 52.44
N ARG A 13 9.54 -12.02 51.37
CA ARG A 13 8.47 -11.02 51.49
C ARG A 13 7.34 -11.31 50.50
N GLN A 14 6.47 -12.23 50.91
CA GLN A 14 5.19 -12.50 50.27
C GLN A 14 4.25 -11.33 50.56
N THR A 15 4.30 -10.29 49.74
CA THR A 15 3.26 -9.26 49.71
C THR A 15 2.01 -9.91 49.11
N ARG A 16 1.13 -10.39 49.99
CA ARG A 16 -0.26 -10.75 49.65
C ARG A 16 -0.95 -9.47 49.19
N LEU A 17 -0.92 -9.20 47.89
CA LEU A 17 -1.87 -8.33 47.26
C LEU A 17 -3.17 -9.12 47.15
N ILE A 18 -4.10 -8.73 48.01
CA ILE A 18 -5.49 -9.13 48.10
C ILE A 18 -6.08 -9.17 46.69
N GLU A 19 -6.38 -10.37 46.20
CA GLU A 19 -7.17 -10.56 44.98
C GLU A 19 -8.56 -9.95 45.21
N PRO A 20 -9.01 -9.01 44.38
CA PRO A 20 -10.37 -8.54 44.44
C PRO A 20 -11.32 -9.67 44.01
N PRO A 21 -12.47 -9.82 44.70
CA PRO A 21 -13.39 -10.92 44.47
C PRO A 21 -13.94 -10.89 43.06
N HIS A 22 -13.89 -12.05 42.40
CA HIS A 22 -14.73 -12.51 41.30
C HIS A 22 -15.71 -11.46 40.78
N ARG A 23 -15.18 -10.55 39.95
CA ARG A 23 -16.00 -9.60 39.20
C ARG A 23 -16.79 -10.43 38.20
N LEU A 24 -18.05 -10.70 38.56
CA LEU A 24 -19.12 -11.24 37.72
C LEU A 24 -18.76 -11.14 36.26
N GLN A 25 -18.34 -12.29 35.72
CA GLN A 25 -18.12 -12.51 34.31
C GLN A 25 -19.49 -12.29 33.66
N ARG A 26 -19.75 -11.03 33.30
CA ARG A 26 -20.91 -10.62 32.52
C ARG A 26 -20.86 -11.50 31.29
N CYS A 27 -21.73 -12.51 31.23
CA CYS A 27 -22.22 -13.03 29.98
C CYS A 27 -22.66 -11.79 29.20
N VAL A 28 -21.83 -11.32 28.27
CA VAL A 28 -22.21 -10.31 27.30
C VAL A 28 -22.89 -11.12 26.20
N PRO A 29 -24.23 -11.18 26.16
CA PRO A 29 -24.90 -11.75 25.02
C PRO A 29 -24.88 -10.65 23.97
N SER A 30 -24.09 -10.84 22.93
CA SER A 30 -24.59 -10.55 21.59
C SER A 30 -23.60 -11.07 20.58
N ARG A 31 -24.03 -12.10 19.86
CA ARG A 31 -23.71 -12.26 18.44
C ARG A 31 -24.19 -11.01 17.68
N VAL A 32 -23.67 -9.83 17.99
CA VAL A 32 -23.47 -8.85 16.93
C VAL A 32 -22.38 -9.53 16.10
N THR A 33 -22.73 -9.98 14.90
CA THR A 33 -21.77 -10.49 13.92
C THR A 33 -20.72 -9.41 13.73
N GLN A 34 -19.64 -9.46 14.54
CA GLN A 34 -18.56 -8.51 14.42
C GLN A 34 -18.02 -8.72 13.02
N LYS A 35 -18.21 -7.74 12.14
CA LYS A 35 -17.64 -7.76 10.80
C LYS A 35 -16.15 -8.00 10.97
N GLN A 36 -15.70 -9.16 10.53
CA GLN A 36 -14.31 -9.56 10.68
C GLN A 36 -13.46 -8.64 9.81
N LEU A 37 -12.71 -7.76 10.46
CA LEU A 37 -11.75 -6.90 9.80
C LEU A 37 -10.58 -7.76 9.30
N VAL A 38 -10.19 -7.56 8.05
CA VAL A 38 -9.02 -8.18 7.41
C VAL A 38 -7.74 -7.68 8.09
N VAL A 39 -7.72 -6.39 8.45
CA VAL A 39 -6.60 -5.72 9.11
C VAL A 39 -7.13 -4.95 10.33
N PRO A 40 -6.50 -5.08 11.51
CA PRO A 40 -6.90 -4.32 12.69
C PRO A 40 -6.82 -2.81 12.45
N LYS A 41 -7.73 -2.05 13.08
CA LYS A 41 -7.84 -0.59 12.91
C LYS A 41 -6.55 0.22 13.08
N PRO A 42 -5.62 -0.06 14.04
CA PRO A 42 -4.40 0.74 14.12
C PRO A 42 -3.59 0.67 12.81
N TYR A 43 -3.38 -0.53 12.27
CA TYR A 43 -2.64 -0.73 11.02
C TYR A 43 -3.40 -0.22 9.80
N SER A 44 -4.73 -0.40 9.75
CA SER A 44 -5.53 0.09 8.62
C SER A 44 -5.54 1.62 8.53
N ARG A 45 -5.43 2.34 9.65
CA ARG A 45 -5.32 3.81 9.65
C ARG A 45 -4.03 4.28 8.99
N TRP A 46 -2.90 3.62 9.26
CA TRP A 46 -1.64 3.92 8.57
C TRP A 46 -1.76 3.73 7.07
N LEU A 47 -2.40 2.63 6.64
CA LEU A 47 -2.65 2.33 5.23
C LEU A 47 -3.63 3.32 4.58
N PHE A 48 -4.64 3.75 5.31
CA PHE A 48 -5.57 4.78 4.86
C PHE A 48 -4.86 6.12 4.62
N TYR A 49 -4.00 6.56 5.56
CA TYR A 49 -3.25 7.80 5.38
C TYR A 49 -2.20 7.70 4.27
N SER A 50 -1.58 6.53 4.08
CA SER A 50 -0.63 6.32 2.98
C SER A 50 -1.31 6.31 1.62
N CYS A 51 -2.63 6.13 1.50
CA CYS A 51 -3.35 6.36 0.23
C CYS A 51 -3.23 7.81 -0.25
N GLY A 52 -3.07 8.78 0.67
CA GLY A 52 -2.81 10.17 0.31
C GLY A 52 -1.54 10.33 -0.54
N GLN A 53 -0.57 9.42 -0.43
CA GLN A 53 0.64 9.47 -1.25
C GLN A 53 0.33 9.26 -2.75
N PHE A 54 -0.70 8.46 -3.09
CA PHE A 54 -1.15 8.29 -4.48
C PHE A 54 -1.74 9.57 -5.06
N SER A 55 -2.31 10.45 -4.24
CA SER A 55 -2.80 11.76 -4.73
C SER A 55 -1.66 12.66 -5.23
N MET A 56 -0.51 12.64 -4.54
CA MET A 56 0.70 13.36 -4.98
C MET A 56 1.21 12.81 -6.31
N MET A 57 1.16 11.50 -6.51
CA MET A 57 1.52 10.85 -7.77
C MET A 57 0.56 11.21 -8.90
N THR A 58 -0.76 11.17 -8.65
CA THR A 58 -1.76 11.61 -9.64
C THR A 58 -1.51 13.05 -10.07
N ALA A 59 -1.23 13.95 -9.12
CA ALA A 59 -0.89 15.34 -9.41
C ALA A 59 0.40 15.46 -10.23
N GLY A 60 1.48 14.75 -9.84
CA GLY A 60 2.73 14.73 -10.60
C GLY A 60 2.56 14.21 -12.03
N ALA A 61 1.79 13.14 -12.20
CA ALA A 61 1.48 12.58 -13.51
C ALA A 61 0.67 13.56 -14.38
N ALA A 62 -0.26 14.29 -13.78
CA ALA A 62 -1.01 15.34 -14.48
C ALA A 62 -0.12 16.51 -14.92
N VAL A 63 0.78 16.99 -14.03
CA VAL A 63 1.76 18.06 -14.35
C VAL A 63 2.65 17.67 -15.53
N HIS A 64 3.08 16.41 -15.58
CA HIS A 64 3.89 15.87 -16.69
C HIS A 64 3.06 15.35 -17.87
N ARG A 65 1.74 15.61 -17.88
CA ARG A 65 0.81 15.24 -18.96
C ARG A 65 0.84 13.74 -19.32
N ARG A 66 1.00 12.89 -18.29
CA ARG A 66 0.98 11.42 -18.38
C ARG A 66 -0.37 10.89 -17.93
N TRP A 67 -1.38 11.08 -18.77
CA TRP A 67 -2.78 10.83 -18.43
C TRP A 67 -3.08 9.38 -18.04
N GLY A 68 -2.44 8.39 -18.67
CA GLY A 68 -2.60 6.97 -18.30
C GLY A 68 -2.18 6.70 -16.85
N CYS A 69 -0.99 7.16 -16.45
CA CYS A 69 -0.52 7.03 -15.07
C CYS A 69 -1.38 7.83 -14.09
N CYS A 70 -1.81 9.04 -14.49
CA CYS A 70 -2.71 9.87 -13.69
C CYS A 70 -4.04 9.15 -13.39
N CYS A 71 -4.69 8.62 -14.43
CA CYS A 71 -5.97 7.91 -14.29
C CYS A 71 -5.84 6.66 -13.43
N LEU A 72 -4.82 5.83 -13.67
CA LEU A 72 -4.58 4.62 -12.88
C LEU A 72 -4.25 4.95 -11.43
N GLY A 73 -3.42 5.97 -11.20
CA GLY A 73 -3.12 6.46 -9.86
C GLY A 73 -4.35 6.95 -9.11
N PHE A 74 -5.20 7.71 -9.80
CA PHE A 74 -6.45 8.20 -9.23
C PHE A 74 -7.40 7.05 -8.90
N LEU A 75 -7.52 6.06 -9.80
CA LEU A 75 -8.33 4.86 -9.59
C LEU A 75 -7.87 4.08 -8.36
N VAL A 76 -6.55 3.83 -8.23
CA VAL A 76 -5.97 3.15 -7.06
C VAL A 76 -6.18 3.96 -5.79
N CYS A 77 -6.02 5.27 -5.84
CA CYS A 77 -6.28 6.16 -4.70
C CYS A 77 -7.73 6.05 -4.22
N LEU A 78 -8.72 6.14 -5.12
CA LEU A 78 -10.13 6.03 -4.79
C LEU A 78 -10.50 4.64 -4.24
N ALA A 79 -10.03 3.58 -4.91
CA ALA A 79 -10.29 2.21 -4.48
C ALA A 79 -9.67 1.92 -3.10
N GLY A 80 -8.46 2.40 -2.87
CA GLY A 80 -7.75 2.30 -1.60
C GLY A 80 -8.45 3.07 -0.48
N LEU A 81 -8.81 4.35 -0.69
CA LEU A 81 -9.54 5.14 0.30
C LEU A 81 -10.89 4.49 0.67
N ASN A 82 -11.60 3.97 -0.33
CA ASN A 82 -12.87 3.28 -0.13
C ASN A 82 -12.69 1.98 0.67
N TYR A 83 -11.65 1.20 0.39
CA TYR A 83 -11.38 -0.06 1.08
C TYR A 83 -10.81 0.14 2.49
N TRP A 84 -9.76 0.95 2.66
CA TRP A 84 -9.04 1.09 3.93
C TRP A 84 -9.83 1.81 5.03
N ARG A 85 -10.90 2.54 4.68
CA ARG A 85 -11.87 3.08 5.64
C ARG A 85 -12.50 1.96 6.50
N ASP A 86 -12.82 0.83 5.87
CA ASP A 86 -13.38 -0.33 6.56
C ASP A 86 -12.93 -1.65 5.89
N PRO A 87 -11.76 -2.19 6.29
CA PRO A 87 -11.13 -3.30 5.58
C PRO A 87 -11.80 -4.63 5.94
N THR A 88 -12.96 -4.91 5.37
CA THR A 88 -13.67 -6.19 5.50
C THR A 88 -13.51 -7.03 4.24
N PHE A 89 -13.75 -8.35 4.35
CA PHE A 89 -13.92 -9.17 3.16
C PHE A 89 -15.17 -8.71 2.38
N GLY A 90 -15.07 -8.60 1.06
CA GLY A 90 -16.19 -8.19 0.20
C GLY A 90 -15.76 -7.37 -1.02
N LEU A 91 -16.76 -6.77 -1.70
CA LEU A 91 -16.58 -6.07 -2.98
C LEU A 91 -15.53 -4.96 -2.94
N ARG A 92 -15.48 -4.15 -1.86
CA ARG A 92 -14.50 -3.07 -1.73
C ARG A 92 -13.06 -3.57 -1.86
N ARG A 93 -12.77 -4.72 -1.27
CA ARG A 93 -11.46 -5.37 -1.37
C ARG A 93 -11.19 -5.85 -2.80
N TYR A 94 -12.17 -6.46 -3.45
CA TYR A 94 -12.00 -6.93 -4.83
C TYR A 94 -11.74 -5.76 -5.79
N THR A 95 -12.45 -4.63 -5.61
CA THR A 95 -12.23 -3.41 -6.40
C THR A 95 -10.82 -2.83 -6.20
N ASP A 96 -10.36 -2.72 -4.96
CA ASP A 96 -8.99 -2.28 -4.65
C ASP A 96 -7.93 -3.18 -5.28
N MET A 97 -8.06 -4.49 -5.10
CA MET A 97 -7.14 -5.48 -5.67
C MET A 97 -7.17 -5.47 -7.21
N ALA A 98 -8.34 -5.28 -7.82
CA ALA A 98 -8.46 -5.15 -9.28
C ALA A 98 -7.79 -3.87 -9.79
N ALA A 99 -8.02 -2.73 -9.14
CA ALA A 99 -7.39 -1.45 -9.50
C ALA A 99 -5.85 -1.53 -9.45
N VAL A 100 -5.31 -2.12 -8.37
CA VAL A 100 -3.86 -2.36 -8.24
C VAL A 100 -3.36 -3.33 -9.31
N SER A 101 -4.07 -4.42 -9.57
CA SER A 101 -3.65 -5.43 -10.57
C SER A 101 -3.61 -4.85 -11.99
N ILE A 102 -4.62 -4.08 -12.37
CA ILE A 102 -4.66 -3.37 -13.67
C ILE A 102 -3.49 -2.39 -13.77
N THR A 103 -3.21 -1.64 -12.69
CA THR A 103 -2.12 -0.67 -12.65
C THR A 103 -0.75 -1.34 -12.78
N VAL A 104 -0.50 -2.42 -12.03
CA VAL A 104 0.75 -3.20 -12.12
C VAL A 104 0.92 -3.79 -13.52
N MET A 105 -0.15 -4.37 -14.08
CA MET A 105 -0.10 -4.95 -15.43
C MET A 105 0.19 -3.90 -16.49
N TYR A 106 -0.45 -2.72 -16.41
CA TYR A 106 -0.16 -1.60 -17.29
C TYR A 106 1.32 -1.19 -17.21
N HIS A 107 1.85 -1.01 -15.99
CA HIS A 107 3.24 -0.64 -15.77
C HIS A 107 4.22 -1.73 -16.25
N MET A 108 3.91 -3.02 -16.07
CA MET A 108 4.69 -4.12 -16.64
C MET A 108 4.68 -4.09 -18.18
N CYS A 109 3.53 -3.88 -18.81
CA CYS A 109 3.45 -3.79 -20.26
C CYS A 109 4.22 -2.58 -20.81
N VAL A 110 4.22 -1.45 -20.10
CA VAL A 110 5.06 -0.30 -20.44
C VAL A 110 6.55 -0.63 -20.27
N ALA A 111 6.94 -1.34 -19.21
CA ALA A 111 8.32 -1.75 -18.95
C ALA A 111 8.86 -2.71 -20.01
N LEU A 112 8.02 -3.61 -20.49
CA LEU A 112 8.36 -4.56 -21.55
C LEU A 112 8.25 -3.95 -22.96
N GLY A 113 7.87 -2.68 -23.08
CA GLY A 113 7.69 -2.02 -24.38
C GLY A 113 6.47 -2.52 -25.18
N ILE A 114 5.60 -3.33 -24.58
CA ILE A 114 4.36 -3.84 -25.19
C ILE A 114 3.37 -2.69 -25.39
N VAL A 115 3.27 -1.81 -24.40
CA VAL A 115 2.44 -0.61 -24.44
C VAL A 115 3.34 0.57 -24.84
N GLY A 116 3.44 0.79 -26.15
CA GLY A 116 4.14 1.95 -26.72
C GLY A 116 3.40 3.28 -26.51
N ALA A 117 3.97 4.37 -27.03
CA ALA A 117 3.42 5.73 -26.92
C ALA A 117 1.96 5.87 -27.42
N GLY A 118 1.51 4.99 -28.33
CA GLY A 118 0.19 5.04 -28.96
C GLY A 118 -0.99 4.90 -28.00
N ILE A 119 -0.90 4.05 -26.97
CA ILE A 119 -2.01 3.85 -26.02
C ILE A 119 -2.19 5.08 -25.11
N ASN A 120 -1.09 5.76 -24.75
CA ASN A 120 -1.16 7.03 -24.02
C ASN A 120 -1.84 8.13 -24.84
N ALA A 121 -1.57 8.18 -26.15
CA ALA A 121 -2.23 9.11 -27.07
C ALA A 121 -3.72 8.79 -27.26
N SER A 122 -4.09 7.50 -27.39
CA SER A 122 -5.48 7.06 -27.53
C SER A 122 -6.32 7.28 -26.27
N LEU A 123 -5.74 7.09 -25.07
CA LEU A 123 -6.43 7.41 -23.81
C LEU A 123 -6.64 8.92 -23.65
N ALA A 124 -5.67 9.75 -24.03
CA ALA A 124 -5.86 11.20 -24.09
C ALA A 124 -6.97 11.61 -25.08
N ALA A 125 -7.11 10.88 -26.19
CA ALA A 125 -8.16 11.11 -27.18
C ALA A 125 -9.56 10.68 -26.72
N LEU A 126 -9.67 9.78 -25.73
CA LEU A 126 -10.92 9.29 -25.16
C LEU A 126 -11.58 10.30 -24.19
N TRP A 127 -10.80 11.26 -23.67
CA TRP A 127 -11.32 12.31 -22.80
C TRP A 127 -11.98 13.43 -23.62
N CYS A 128 -13.07 13.97 -23.07
CA CYS A 128 -14.05 14.85 -23.70
C CYS A 128 -13.46 15.87 -24.70
N PRO A 129 -14.10 16.09 -25.86
CA PRO A 129 -13.67 17.05 -26.89
C PRO A 129 -13.25 18.45 -26.38
N PRO A 130 -13.92 19.09 -25.40
CA PRO A 130 -13.53 20.43 -24.94
C PRO A 130 -12.20 20.49 -24.16
N LEU A 131 -11.67 19.36 -23.66
CA LEU A 131 -10.43 19.34 -22.87
C LEU A 131 -9.17 19.04 -23.71
N ARG A 132 -9.32 18.68 -24.99
CA ARG A 132 -8.20 18.38 -25.90
C ARG A 132 -7.10 19.45 -25.96
N PRO A 133 -7.41 20.77 -26.03
CA PRO A 133 -6.38 21.80 -26.16
C PRO A 133 -5.47 21.91 -24.92
N LEU A 134 -5.93 21.43 -23.76
CA LEU A 134 -5.24 21.51 -22.48
C LEU A 134 -4.35 20.28 -22.20
N MET A 135 -4.51 19.19 -22.96
CA MET A 135 -3.91 17.88 -22.68
C MET A 135 -2.91 17.43 -23.75
N GLY A 136 -1.87 18.24 -24.02
CA GLY A 136 -0.76 17.78 -24.87
C GLY A 136 -0.09 16.52 -24.30
N ALA A 137 0.40 15.61 -25.14
CA ALA A 137 1.10 14.42 -24.64
C ALA A 137 2.47 14.81 -24.04
N GLY A 138 2.77 14.33 -22.84
CA GLY A 138 4.12 14.37 -22.28
C GLY A 138 5.09 13.49 -23.09
N PRO A 139 6.41 13.55 -22.81
CA PRO A 139 7.42 12.69 -23.45
C PRO A 139 6.98 11.23 -23.38
N SER A 140 7.40 10.34 -24.28
CA SER A 140 6.92 8.95 -24.29
C SER A 140 7.73 7.99 -23.43
N VAL A 141 8.97 8.33 -23.09
CA VAL A 141 9.96 7.39 -22.53
C VAL A 141 10.19 7.63 -21.02
N PRO A 142 10.34 6.58 -20.20
CA PRO A 142 10.83 6.66 -18.80
C PRO A 142 12.21 7.32 -18.67
N ALA A 143 12.48 8.05 -17.58
CA ALA A 143 13.83 8.59 -17.31
C ALA A 143 14.87 7.48 -17.06
N LEU A 144 14.48 6.41 -16.35
CA LEU A 144 15.34 5.27 -16.02
C LEU A 144 15.50 4.25 -17.16
N GLY A 145 14.90 4.51 -18.33
CA GLY A 145 14.80 3.55 -19.41
C GLY A 145 13.98 2.29 -19.04
N PRO A 146 13.80 1.34 -19.97
CA PRO A 146 13.02 0.13 -19.74
C PRO A 146 13.57 -0.75 -18.60
N ALA A 147 14.90 -0.89 -18.48
CA ALA A 147 15.54 -1.76 -17.51
C ALA A 147 15.36 -1.26 -16.06
N GLY A 148 15.60 0.02 -15.80
CA GLY A 148 15.39 0.58 -14.46
C GLY A 148 13.92 0.58 -14.07
N TYR A 149 13.03 0.73 -15.05
CA TYR A 149 11.59 0.65 -14.82
C TYR A 149 11.11 -0.78 -14.54
N ALA A 150 11.65 -1.79 -15.24
CA ALA A 150 11.42 -3.19 -14.93
C ALA A 150 11.91 -3.53 -13.51
N LEU A 151 13.11 -3.10 -13.12
CA LEU A 151 13.66 -3.31 -11.77
C LEU A 151 12.74 -2.77 -10.68
N LEU A 152 12.25 -1.52 -10.83
CA LEU A 152 11.32 -0.91 -9.90
C LEU A 152 9.99 -1.69 -9.81
N THR A 153 9.49 -2.17 -10.94
CA THR A 153 8.24 -2.95 -10.98
C THR A 153 8.41 -4.32 -10.32
N PHE A 154 9.52 -5.02 -10.55
CA PHE A 154 9.82 -6.27 -9.85
C PHE A 154 10.02 -6.05 -8.35
N ALA A 155 10.69 -4.97 -7.95
CA ALA A 155 10.84 -4.61 -6.54
C ALA A 155 9.48 -4.31 -5.88
N PHE A 156 8.57 -3.61 -6.57
CA PHE A 156 7.20 -3.40 -6.12
C PHE A 156 6.47 -4.72 -5.88
N VAL A 157 6.53 -5.65 -6.85
CA VAL A 157 5.90 -6.97 -6.72
C VAL A 157 6.50 -7.76 -5.56
N ALA A 158 7.83 -7.77 -5.41
CA ALA A 158 8.50 -8.45 -4.32
C ALA A 158 8.09 -7.90 -2.93
N MET A 159 8.01 -6.58 -2.78
CA MET A 159 7.54 -5.93 -1.55
C MET A 159 6.08 -6.27 -1.26
N TYR A 160 5.23 -6.28 -2.29
CA TYR A 160 3.83 -6.67 -2.16
C TYR A 160 3.70 -8.13 -1.71
N MET A 161 4.45 -9.05 -2.30
CA MET A 161 4.45 -10.46 -1.92
C MET A 161 4.90 -10.65 -0.47
N ARG A 162 5.94 -9.93 -0.02
CA ARG A 162 6.35 -9.91 1.40
C ARG A 162 5.27 -9.36 2.32
N ALA A 163 4.64 -8.25 1.96
CA ALA A 163 3.53 -7.68 2.73
C ALA A 163 2.38 -8.69 2.89
N ARG A 164 2.01 -9.39 1.81
CA ARG A 164 0.96 -10.43 1.80
C ARG A 164 1.35 -11.66 2.60
N HIS A 165 2.62 -12.07 2.55
CA HIS A 165 3.13 -13.20 3.33
C HIS A 165 2.98 -12.97 4.84
N HIS A 166 3.38 -11.79 5.34
CA HIS A 166 3.21 -11.47 6.76
C HIS A 166 1.74 -11.22 7.13
N ALA A 167 0.94 -10.66 6.21
CA ALA A 167 -0.49 -10.46 6.44
C ALA A 167 -1.24 -11.80 6.63
N SER A 168 -0.91 -12.84 5.86
CA SER A 168 -1.55 -14.15 6.00
C SER A 168 -1.23 -14.84 7.32
N ARG A 169 -0.07 -14.52 7.91
CA ARG A 169 0.35 -14.95 9.25
C ARG A 169 -0.19 -14.09 10.39
N LYS A 170 -1.01 -13.07 10.07
CA LYS A 170 -1.53 -12.08 11.03
C LYS A 170 -0.43 -11.24 11.71
N GLU A 171 0.75 -11.15 11.11
CA GLU A 171 1.89 -10.35 11.57
C GLU A 171 1.78 -8.91 11.03
N PHE A 172 0.70 -8.21 11.41
CA PHE A 172 0.36 -6.91 10.81
C PHE A 172 1.41 -5.82 11.06
N HIS A 173 2.15 -5.90 12.17
CA HIS A 173 3.24 -4.97 12.49
C HIS A 173 4.41 -5.05 11.50
N ILE A 174 4.65 -6.22 10.88
CA ILE A 174 5.65 -6.42 9.83
C ILE A 174 5.05 -6.18 8.45
N SER A 175 3.82 -6.65 8.23
CA SER A 175 3.13 -6.48 6.94
C SER A 175 2.90 -5.02 6.55
N THR A 176 2.51 -4.19 7.53
CA THR A 176 2.19 -2.77 7.31
C THR A 176 3.36 -1.97 6.74
N PRO A 177 4.58 -1.98 7.31
CA PRO A 177 5.70 -1.25 6.73
C PRO A 177 6.09 -1.75 5.32
N TRP A 178 6.00 -3.05 5.04
CA TRP A 178 6.19 -3.55 3.66
C TRP A 178 5.16 -2.96 2.70
N HIS A 179 3.89 -2.88 3.11
CA HIS A 179 2.83 -2.29 2.31
C HIS A 179 2.99 -0.77 2.13
N LEU A 180 3.40 -0.04 3.17
CA LEU A 180 3.79 1.37 3.02
C LEU A 180 4.96 1.51 2.05
N GLY A 181 5.92 0.59 2.10
CA GLY A 181 7.01 0.54 1.14
C GLY A 181 6.54 0.33 -0.30
N VAL A 182 5.51 -0.49 -0.52
CA VAL A 182 4.85 -0.62 -1.84
C VAL A 182 4.30 0.72 -2.32
N HIS A 183 3.65 1.50 -1.45
CA HIS A 183 3.17 2.84 -1.81
C HIS A 183 4.34 3.77 -2.15
N LEU A 184 5.36 3.83 -1.30
CA LEU A 184 6.55 4.67 -1.52
C LEU A 184 7.25 4.33 -2.83
N LEU A 185 7.48 3.05 -3.09
CA LEU A 185 8.16 2.59 -4.29
C LEU A 185 7.31 2.82 -5.55
N GLY A 186 5.99 2.62 -5.47
CA GLY A 186 5.08 2.95 -6.58
C GLY A 186 5.09 4.44 -6.93
N ASN A 187 5.13 5.32 -5.92
CA ASN A 187 5.25 6.76 -6.13
C ASN A 187 6.63 7.15 -6.68
N LEU A 188 7.70 6.58 -6.13
CA LEU A 188 9.06 6.80 -6.63
C LEU A 188 9.19 6.33 -8.07
N GLY A 189 8.62 5.17 -8.41
CA GLY A 189 8.64 4.67 -9.78
C GLY A 189 7.95 5.64 -10.74
N ASN A 190 6.81 6.20 -10.35
CA ASN A 190 6.15 7.23 -11.16
C ASN A 190 6.96 8.54 -11.24
N LEU A 191 7.63 8.97 -10.17
CA LEU A 191 8.51 10.14 -10.18
C LEU A 191 9.74 9.93 -11.07
N MET A 192 10.39 8.78 -10.96
CA MET A 192 11.59 8.43 -11.74
C MET A 192 11.26 8.02 -13.18
N LEU A 193 9.98 7.83 -13.51
CA LEU A 193 9.49 7.72 -14.89
C LEU A 193 9.47 9.08 -15.62
N TYR A 194 9.58 10.21 -14.92
CA TYR A 194 9.58 11.53 -15.55
C TYR A 194 10.98 11.86 -16.07
N PRO A 195 11.23 11.92 -17.40
CA PRO A 195 12.51 12.39 -17.90
C PRO A 195 12.75 13.79 -17.33
N GLY A 196 14.01 13.99 -16.91
CA GLY A 196 14.45 15.15 -16.18
C GLY A 196 13.87 16.44 -16.75
N LEU A 197 13.45 17.30 -15.83
CA LEU A 197 13.27 18.73 -15.99
C LEU A 197 14.29 19.28 -17.00
N ARG A 198 13.92 19.35 -18.28
CA ARG A 198 14.56 20.30 -19.18
C ARG A 198 13.67 21.54 -19.16
N PRO A 199 14.06 22.62 -18.46
CA PRO A 199 13.73 23.91 -19.00
C PRO A 199 14.37 23.98 -20.39
N ASN A 200 13.59 24.45 -21.37
CA ASN A 200 14.10 24.76 -22.70
C ASN A 200 15.33 25.66 -22.62
#